data_AF-A0AA35M7C2-F1
#
_entry.id   AF-A0AA35M7C2-F1
#
_cell.length_a   1.000
_cell.length_b   1.000
_cell.length_c   1.000
_cell.angle_alpha   90.00
_cell.angle_beta   90.00
_cell.angle_gamma   90.00
#
_symmetry.space_group_name_H-M   'P 1'
#
loop_
_entity.id
_entity.type
_entity.pdbx_description
1 polymer ?
#
loop_
_entity_poly.entity_id
_entity_poly.type
_entity_poly.pdbx_seq_one_letter_code
_entity_poly.pdbx_strand_id
1 'polypeptide(L)'
;MPVSSEDGPGRDEELQAAEKREGMIKTLGNFGQYLGPVNSTSQYNFFRSSHELYKEKHWEQFELLMSGSFVRQLAAALGRARQPIALHFTDDVQKRYSLTNYRLFLGDTGLADAFIQPPPWNGDKTNGLLPARVLTELPIAIAQAGGWLQSLKLSCPIYRCCHIFPPGVLPPERSMTELRSAFKFLRVVEVGTPGYFCAYTLALLSSRSLRHVRTGPGWPWESVHTRCGQPVCNRERRRARWLRTVEPTVRSLRIEDNTILQTELGQILSMLSPRCKDIWISSLKSPSCNWSEMIEILRRKAGSRIASGKCRLHVSGLKGGGFPERPRPPQRSDIDEDYERELAEYDGKMRQLLDYIAGNDVEKWWSG
;
A
#
# COMPACT_ATOMS: atom_id res chain seq x y z
N MET A 1 -61.61 18.63 -13.12
CA MET A 1 -61.31 17.19 -13.20
C MET A 1 -59.88 17.04 -13.69
N PRO A 2 -58.95 16.44 -12.93
CA PRO A 2 -57.62 16.14 -13.43
C PRO A 2 -57.64 14.79 -14.15
N VAL A 3 -57.07 14.77 -15.35
CA VAL A 3 -56.86 13.54 -16.14
C VAL A 3 -55.53 12.94 -15.69
N SER A 4 -55.61 11.74 -15.12
CA SER A 4 -54.47 10.92 -14.71
C SER A 4 -53.80 10.34 -15.96
N SER A 5 -52.60 10.80 -16.29
CA SER A 5 -51.74 10.19 -17.31
C SER A 5 -50.87 9.12 -16.65
N GLU A 6 -51.37 7.88 -16.61
CA GLU A 6 -50.57 6.69 -16.33
C GLU A 6 -49.89 6.21 -17.62
N ASP A 7 -48.90 6.96 -18.11
CA ASP A 7 -47.96 6.42 -19.09
C ASP A 7 -46.90 5.61 -18.32
N GLY A 8 -47.19 4.33 -18.16
CA GLY A 8 -46.34 3.39 -17.46
C GLY A 8 -45.04 3.11 -18.24
N PRO A 9 -43.85 3.19 -17.60
CA PRO A 9 -42.63 2.61 -18.15
C PRO A 9 -42.79 1.08 -18.10
N GLY A 10 -43.30 0.47 -19.17
CA GLY A 10 -43.80 -0.92 -19.10
C GLY A 10 -43.25 -1.87 -20.16
N ARG A 11 -43.49 -1.60 -21.44
CA ARG A 11 -43.29 -2.63 -22.49
C ARG A 11 -41.92 -2.62 -23.14
N ASP A 12 -41.35 -1.44 -23.37
CA ASP A 12 -40.06 -1.35 -24.08
C ASP A 12 -38.88 -1.78 -23.19
N GLU A 13 -38.96 -1.53 -21.88
CA GLU A 13 -37.95 -2.01 -20.92
C GLU A 13 -37.99 -3.53 -20.74
N GLU A 14 -39.19 -4.12 -20.75
CA GLU A 14 -39.38 -5.57 -20.59
C GLU A 14 -38.88 -6.34 -21.82
N LEU A 15 -39.12 -5.81 -23.02
CA LEU A 15 -38.61 -6.36 -24.28
C LEU A 15 -37.08 -6.30 -24.33
N GLN A 16 -36.48 -5.15 -23.97
CA GLN A 16 -35.02 -5.00 -23.91
C GLN A 16 -34.38 -5.92 -22.87
N ALA A 17 -35.03 -6.13 -21.73
CA ALA A 17 -34.57 -7.07 -20.70
C ALA A 17 -34.63 -8.54 -21.18
N ALA A 18 -35.65 -8.89 -21.95
CA ALA A 18 -35.80 -10.23 -22.54
C ALA A 18 -34.73 -10.52 -23.60
N GLU A 19 -34.46 -9.59 -24.50
CA GLU A 19 -33.41 -9.72 -25.52
C GLU A 19 -32.02 -9.83 -24.88
N LYS A 20 -31.74 -9.01 -23.86
CA LYS A 20 -30.48 -9.07 -23.11
C LYS A 20 -30.31 -10.41 -22.38
N ARG A 21 -31.41 -10.96 -21.84
CA ARG A 21 -31.43 -12.30 -21.21
C ARG A 21 -31.12 -13.39 -22.24
N GLU A 22 -31.74 -13.36 -23.41
CA GLU A 22 -31.52 -14.36 -24.46
C GLU A 22 -30.08 -14.31 -24.98
N GLY A 23 -29.52 -13.11 -25.18
CA GLY A 23 -28.12 -12.91 -25.56
C GLY A 23 -27.16 -13.52 -24.54
N MET A 24 -27.38 -13.28 -23.24
CA MET A 24 -26.53 -13.81 -22.18
C MET A 24 -26.62 -15.34 -22.04
N ILE A 25 -27.82 -15.92 -22.22
CA ILE A 25 -28.02 -17.38 -22.23
C ILE A 25 -27.28 -18.02 -23.41
N LYS A 26 -27.32 -17.41 -24.60
CA LYS A 26 -26.55 -17.87 -25.78
C LYS A 26 -25.04 -17.81 -25.52
N THR A 27 -24.55 -16.71 -24.94
CA THR A 27 -23.13 -16.59 -24.57
C THR A 27 -22.70 -17.66 -23.57
N LEU A 28 -23.49 -17.92 -22.52
CA LEU A 28 -23.22 -18.97 -21.54
C LEU A 28 -23.27 -20.38 -22.16
N GLY A 29 -24.22 -20.63 -23.08
CA GLY A 29 -24.30 -21.88 -23.84
C GLY A 29 -23.05 -22.16 -24.68
N ASN A 30 -22.45 -21.12 -25.27
CA ASN A 30 -21.20 -21.23 -26.03
C ASN A 30 -19.99 -21.59 -25.16
N PHE A 31 -20.03 -21.29 -23.85
CA PHE A 31 -19.04 -21.76 -22.88
C PHE A 31 -19.28 -23.23 -22.44
N GLY A 32 -20.41 -23.84 -22.79
CA GLY A 32 -20.78 -25.22 -22.41
C GLY A 32 -19.75 -26.28 -22.81
N GLN A 33 -18.99 -26.04 -23.89
CA GLN A 33 -17.85 -26.88 -24.32
C GLN A 33 -16.72 -26.96 -23.27
N TYR A 34 -16.61 -25.98 -22.36
CA TYR A 34 -15.63 -25.98 -21.27
C TYR A 34 -16.22 -26.38 -19.91
N LEU A 35 -17.55 -26.30 -19.77
CA LEU A 35 -18.27 -26.38 -18.49
C LEU A 35 -19.02 -27.71 -18.27
N GLY A 36 -19.07 -28.57 -19.29
CA GLY A 36 -19.87 -29.80 -19.25
C GLY A 36 -21.36 -29.53 -19.53
N PRO A 37 -22.21 -30.56 -19.57
CA PRO A 37 -23.65 -30.42 -19.81
C PRO A 37 -24.30 -29.79 -18.57
N VAL A 38 -24.36 -28.46 -18.53
CA VAL A 38 -25.03 -27.73 -17.45
C VAL A 38 -26.29 -27.03 -18.01
N ASN A 39 -27.38 -27.10 -17.24
CA ASN A 39 -28.62 -26.39 -17.56
C ASN A 39 -28.37 -24.87 -17.55
N SER A 40 -28.29 -24.27 -18.74
CA SER A 40 -28.01 -22.84 -18.95
C SER A 40 -29.00 -21.92 -18.23
N THR A 41 -30.24 -22.38 -18.01
CA THR A 41 -31.26 -21.62 -17.28
C THR A 41 -30.97 -21.58 -15.78
N SER A 42 -30.53 -22.69 -15.20
CA SER A 42 -30.15 -22.74 -13.78
C SER A 42 -28.93 -21.87 -13.49
N GLN A 43 -27.93 -21.87 -14.38
CA GLN A 43 -26.76 -21.00 -14.27
C GLN A 43 -27.10 -19.53 -14.39
N TYR A 44 -27.98 -19.17 -15.34
CA TYR A 44 -28.46 -17.80 -15.49
C TYR A 44 -29.17 -17.32 -14.21
N ASN A 45 -30.07 -18.12 -13.65
CA ASN A 45 -30.78 -17.78 -12.42
C ASN A 45 -29.85 -17.66 -11.21
N PHE A 46 -28.86 -18.55 -11.11
CA PHE A 46 -27.84 -18.49 -10.07
C PHE A 46 -26.98 -17.23 -10.17
N PHE A 47 -26.51 -16.90 -11.38
CA PHE A 47 -25.74 -15.68 -11.64
C PHE A 47 -26.56 -14.42 -11.32
N ARG A 48 -27.81 -14.38 -11.78
CA ARG A 48 -28.72 -13.26 -11.48
C ARG A 48 -28.92 -13.10 -9.98
N SER A 49 -29.22 -14.18 -9.25
CA SER A 49 -29.44 -14.13 -7.80
C SER A 49 -28.18 -13.70 -7.05
N SER A 50 -27.01 -14.20 -7.45
CA SER A 50 -25.72 -13.80 -6.87
C SER A 50 -25.41 -12.32 -7.14
N HIS A 51 -25.75 -11.82 -8.33
CA HIS A 51 -25.58 -10.42 -8.70
C HIS A 51 -26.58 -9.48 -8.00
N GLU A 52 -27.81 -9.93 -7.72
CA GLU A 52 -28.74 -9.16 -6.88
C GLU A 52 -28.22 -9.05 -5.44
N LEU A 53 -27.78 -10.17 -4.86
CA LEU A 53 -27.17 -10.21 -3.53
C LEU A 53 -25.92 -9.31 -3.45
N TYR A 54 -25.10 -9.34 -4.50
CA TYR A 54 -23.95 -8.43 -4.66
C TYR A 54 -24.36 -6.96 -4.54
N LYS A 55 -25.35 -6.53 -5.33
CA LYS A 55 -25.83 -5.14 -5.33
C LYS A 55 -26.37 -4.74 -3.96
N GLU A 56 -27.17 -5.61 -3.34
CA GLU A 56 -27.72 -5.40 -2.00
C GLU A 56 -26.58 -5.22 -0.97
N LYS A 57 -25.62 -6.14 -0.93
CA LYS A 57 -24.49 -6.07 0.02
C LYS A 57 -23.57 -4.88 -0.22
N HIS A 58 -23.32 -4.53 -1.49
CA HIS A 58 -22.57 -3.32 -1.81
C HIS A 58 -23.30 -2.05 -1.40
N TRP A 59 -24.63 -2.02 -1.54
CA TRP A 59 -25.45 -0.90 -1.10
C TRP A 59 -25.46 -0.77 0.42
N GLU A 60 -25.61 -1.88 1.16
CA GLU A 60 -25.49 -1.90 2.62
C GLU A 60 -24.13 -1.36 3.09
N GLN A 61 -23.03 -1.83 2.46
CA GLN A 61 -21.69 -1.32 2.76
C GLN A 61 -21.56 0.17 2.46
N PHE A 62 -22.10 0.62 1.32
CA PHE A 62 -22.12 2.02 0.94
C PHE A 62 -22.84 2.87 1.99
N GLU A 63 -24.04 2.48 2.41
CA GLU A 63 -24.82 3.19 3.44
C GLU A 63 -24.13 3.21 4.80
N LEU A 64 -23.52 2.10 5.21
CA LEU A 64 -22.73 2.01 6.45
C LEU A 64 -21.55 2.99 6.45
N LEU A 65 -20.87 3.12 5.31
CA LEU A 65 -19.74 4.04 5.14
C LEU A 65 -20.19 5.50 5.01
N MET A 66 -21.25 5.77 4.24
CA MET A 66 -21.77 7.12 4.01
C MET A 66 -22.35 7.75 5.27
N SER A 67 -23.12 6.98 6.04
CA SER A 67 -23.72 7.41 7.32
C SER A 67 -22.67 7.68 8.41
N GLY A 68 -21.44 7.22 8.22
CA GLY A 68 -20.37 7.20 9.22
C GLY A 68 -20.66 6.28 10.41
N SER A 69 -21.73 5.48 10.35
CA SER A 69 -22.12 4.56 11.42
C SER A 69 -21.04 3.53 11.69
N PHE A 70 -20.45 2.98 10.62
CA PHE A 70 -19.33 2.05 10.71
C PHE A 70 -18.16 2.63 11.52
N VAL A 71 -17.69 3.84 11.15
CA VAL A 71 -16.58 4.51 11.83
C VAL A 71 -16.91 4.78 13.30
N ARG A 72 -18.10 5.32 13.59
CA ARG A 72 -18.53 5.63 14.97
C ARG A 72 -18.61 4.38 15.84
N GLN A 73 -19.26 3.32 15.36
CA GLN A 73 -19.44 2.09 16.13
C GLN A 73 -18.11 1.38 16.36
N LEU A 74 -17.27 1.27 15.32
CA LEU A 74 -15.94 0.66 15.45
C LEU A 74 -15.06 1.46 16.41
N ALA A 75 -15.05 2.80 16.29
CA ALA A 75 -14.31 3.66 17.20
C ALA A 75 -14.80 3.55 18.65
N ALA A 76 -16.11 3.50 18.88
CA ALA A 76 -16.67 3.32 20.22
C ALA A 76 -16.32 1.93 20.81
N ALA A 77 -16.27 0.89 19.98
CA ALA A 77 -15.80 -0.43 20.40
C ALA A 77 -14.30 -0.41 20.75
N LEU A 78 -13.46 0.17 19.89
CA LEU A 78 -12.02 0.26 20.10
C LEU A 78 -11.63 1.22 21.23
N GLY A 79 -12.36 2.31 21.45
CA GLY A 79 -12.12 3.25 22.54
C GLY A 79 -12.37 2.65 23.93
N ARG A 80 -13.25 1.65 24.03
CA ARG A 80 -13.43 0.85 25.25
C ARG A 80 -12.27 -0.13 25.49
N ALA A 81 -11.45 -0.41 24.49
CA ALA A 81 -10.29 -1.27 24.67
C ALA A 81 -9.24 -0.52 25.51
N ARG A 82 -8.82 -1.14 26.62
CA ARG A 82 -7.75 -0.59 27.49
C ARG A 82 -6.35 -0.76 26.90
N GLN A 83 -6.24 -1.42 25.75
CA GLN A 83 -4.96 -1.76 25.13
C GLN A 83 -4.66 -0.85 23.94
N PRO A 84 -3.38 -0.65 23.60
CA PRO A 84 -2.99 0.08 22.41
C PRO A 84 -3.54 -0.55 21.15
N ILE A 85 -4.06 0.29 20.25
CA ILE A 85 -4.73 -0.17 19.04
C ILE A 85 -3.71 -0.30 17.91
N ALA A 86 -3.81 -1.40 17.17
CA ALA A 86 -3.14 -1.60 15.90
C ALA A 86 -4.19 -1.66 14.78
N LEU A 87 -4.06 -0.80 13.78
CA LEU A 87 -4.92 -0.82 12.60
C LEU A 87 -4.11 -1.29 11.39
N HIS A 88 -4.71 -2.20 10.62
CA HIS A 88 -4.17 -2.61 9.33
C HIS A 88 -5.25 -2.41 8.26
N PHE A 89 -5.02 -1.46 7.36
CA PHE A 89 -5.82 -1.27 6.16
C PHE A 89 -5.22 -2.09 5.03
N THR A 90 -6.02 -2.99 4.47
CA THR A 90 -5.60 -3.86 3.37
C THR A 90 -6.73 -4.00 2.36
N ASP A 91 -6.36 -4.07 1.10
CA ASP A 91 -7.19 -4.46 -0.04
C ASP A 91 -6.91 -5.89 -0.49
N ASP A 92 -5.97 -6.57 0.18
CA ASP A 92 -5.64 -7.96 -0.07
C ASP A 92 -6.73 -8.81 0.55
N VAL A 93 -7.74 -9.09 -0.26
CA VAL A 93 -8.70 -10.12 0.06
C VAL A 93 -7.95 -11.45 -0.05
N GLN A 94 -7.57 -11.97 1.12
CA GLN A 94 -6.70 -13.14 1.31
C GLN A 94 -7.09 -14.37 0.45
N LYS A 95 -8.32 -14.41 -0.07
CA LYS A 95 -8.75 -15.33 -1.11
C LYS A 95 -8.40 -14.77 -2.49
N ARG A 96 -7.14 -14.86 -2.90
CA ARG A 96 -6.83 -14.85 -4.34
C ARG A 96 -7.44 -16.11 -4.93
N TYR A 97 -8.67 -16.00 -5.42
CA TYR A 97 -9.26 -17.09 -6.20
C TYR A 97 -8.37 -17.29 -7.41
N SER A 98 -7.71 -18.45 -7.44
CA SER A 98 -6.93 -18.87 -8.58
C SER A 98 -7.88 -18.92 -9.78
N LEU A 99 -7.67 -18.08 -10.79
CA LEU A 99 -8.49 -18.05 -12.02
C LEU A 99 -8.56 -19.43 -12.69
N THR A 100 -7.58 -20.30 -12.42
CA THR A 100 -7.55 -21.70 -12.85
C THR A 100 -8.64 -22.58 -12.21
N ASN A 101 -9.34 -22.12 -11.17
CA ASN A 101 -10.43 -22.83 -10.49
C ASN A 101 -11.83 -22.28 -10.84
N TYR A 102 -12.05 -21.79 -12.05
CA TYR A 102 -13.37 -21.34 -12.54
C TYR A 102 -14.48 -22.40 -12.36
N ARG A 103 -14.13 -23.70 -12.29
CA ARG A 103 -15.09 -24.78 -12.00
C ARG A 103 -15.68 -24.72 -10.59
N LEU A 104 -14.96 -24.19 -9.59
CA LEU A 104 -15.49 -23.96 -8.23
C LEU A 104 -16.49 -22.81 -8.19
N PHE A 105 -16.41 -21.85 -9.12
CA PHE A 105 -17.34 -20.73 -9.19
C PHE A 105 -18.71 -21.13 -9.75
N LEU A 106 -18.76 -22.19 -10.56
CA LEU A 106 -19.97 -22.55 -11.31
C LEU A 106 -20.83 -23.61 -10.63
N GLY A 107 -20.35 -24.19 -9.53
CA GLY A 107 -21.05 -25.22 -8.77
C GLY A 107 -21.41 -24.86 -7.33
N ASP A 108 -20.98 -23.71 -6.80
CA ASP A 108 -21.02 -23.45 -5.35
C ASP A 108 -21.17 -21.97 -4.96
N THR A 109 -21.32 -21.69 -3.66
CA THR A 109 -21.38 -20.33 -3.06
C THR A 109 -20.16 -19.45 -3.35
N GLY A 110 -19.08 -20.01 -3.91
CA GLY A 110 -17.85 -19.30 -4.25
C GLY A 110 -18.03 -18.11 -5.20
N LEU A 111 -19.02 -18.15 -6.10
CA LEU A 111 -19.34 -17.00 -6.95
C LEU A 111 -19.97 -15.85 -6.15
N ALA A 112 -20.88 -16.16 -5.22
CA ALA A 112 -21.45 -15.16 -4.33
C ALA A 112 -20.37 -14.54 -3.43
N ASP A 113 -19.49 -15.35 -2.84
CA ASP A 113 -18.34 -14.89 -2.05
C ASP A 113 -17.36 -14.01 -2.85
N ALA A 114 -17.21 -14.30 -4.15
CA ALA A 114 -16.36 -13.52 -5.05
C ALA A 114 -17.02 -12.22 -5.54
N PHE A 115 -18.35 -12.19 -5.58
CA PHE A 115 -19.06 -10.93 -5.78
C PHE A 115 -18.99 -10.05 -4.52
N ILE A 116 -19.09 -10.61 -3.30
CA ILE A 116 -19.06 -9.82 -2.04
C ILE A 116 -17.66 -9.26 -1.70
N GLN A 117 -16.69 -9.37 -2.61
CA GLN A 117 -15.37 -8.77 -2.43
C GLN A 117 -15.51 -7.24 -2.30
N PRO A 118 -14.76 -6.60 -1.38
CA PRO A 118 -14.84 -5.16 -1.21
C PRO A 118 -14.53 -4.46 -2.53
N PRO A 119 -15.22 -3.34 -2.84
CA PRO A 119 -14.96 -2.60 -4.06
C PRO A 119 -13.48 -2.20 -4.09
N PRO A 120 -12.81 -2.38 -5.24
CA PRO A 120 -11.39 -2.10 -5.30
C PRO A 120 -11.16 -0.60 -5.11
N TRP A 121 -10.04 -0.25 -4.47
CA TRP A 121 -9.64 1.14 -4.21
C TRP A 121 -9.45 1.98 -5.49
N ASN A 122 -9.43 1.32 -6.65
CA ASN A 122 -9.29 1.92 -7.97
C ASN A 122 -10.63 2.18 -8.70
N GLY A 123 -11.77 1.90 -8.05
CA GLY A 123 -13.11 2.08 -8.60
C GLY A 123 -13.43 3.53 -8.97
N ASP A 124 -14.57 3.71 -9.65
CA ASP A 124 -14.99 4.96 -10.28
C ASP A 124 -14.89 6.19 -9.36
N LYS A 125 -14.67 7.38 -9.93
CA LYS A 125 -14.29 8.61 -9.20
C LYS A 125 -15.23 8.99 -8.04
N THR A 126 -16.47 8.52 -8.09
CA THR A 126 -17.52 8.73 -7.09
C THR A 126 -17.36 7.83 -5.85
N ASN A 127 -16.88 6.59 -6.02
CA ASN A 127 -16.81 5.59 -4.95
C ASN A 127 -15.43 5.49 -4.29
N GLY A 128 -14.36 5.91 -4.98
CA GLY A 128 -12.98 5.91 -4.43
C GLY A 128 -12.78 6.81 -3.20
N LEU A 129 -13.73 7.70 -2.90
CA LEU A 129 -13.68 8.58 -1.72
C LEU A 129 -14.01 7.83 -0.41
N LEU A 130 -14.79 6.75 -0.48
CA LEU A 130 -15.32 6.08 0.72
C LEU A 130 -14.26 5.33 1.53
N PRO A 131 -13.44 4.42 0.96
CA PRO A 131 -12.42 3.70 1.73
C PRO A 131 -11.43 4.64 2.42
N ALA A 132 -11.17 5.78 1.80
CA ALA A 132 -10.19 6.72 2.30
C ALA A 132 -10.78 7.82 3.19
N ARG A 133 -12.11 7.98 3.21
CA ARG A 133 -12.83 8.58 4.33
C ARG A 133 -12.64 7.75 5.60
N VAL A 134 -12.68 6.41 5.51
CA VAL A 134 -12.38 5.55 6.67
C VAL A 134 -10.93 5.73 7.13
N LEU A 135 -9.96 5.81 6.20
CA LEU A 135 -8.55 6.06 6.54
C LEU A 135 -8.36 7.34 7.37
N THR A 136 -9.13 8.40 7.09
CA THR A 136 -8.98 9.69 7.78
C THR A 136 -9.87 9.81 9.01
N GLU A 137 -11.12 9.38 8.95
CA GLU A 137 -12.08 9.53 10.04
C GLU A 137 -11.86 8.52 11.17
N LEU A 138 -11.48 7.28 10.86
CA LEU A 138 -11.37 6.23 11.87
C LEU A 138 -10.30 6.53 12.94
N PRO A 139 -9.07 6.96 12.59
CA PRO A 139 -8.10 7.35 13.61
C PRO A 139 -8.60 8.49 14.51
N ILE A 140 -9.27 9.49 13.93
CA ILE A 140 -9.84 10.63 14.67
C ILE A 140 -10.91 10.14 15.63
N ALA A 141 -11.86 9.35 15.15
CA ALA A 141 -12.97 8.83 15.94
C ALA A 141 -12.47 7.94 17.09
N ILE A 142 -11.45 7.09 16.85
CA ILE A 142 -10.81 6.29 17.89
C ILE A 142 -10.23 7.20 18.98
N ALA A 143 -9.51 8.25 18.60
CA ALA A 143 -8.92 9.19 19.55
C ALA A 143 -9.99 9.94 20.36
N GLN A 144 -11.08 10.36 19.71
CA GLN A 144 -12.23 10.99 20.38
C GLN A 144 -12.95 10.05 21.34
N ALA A 145 -12.99 8.74 21.03
CA ALA A 145 -13.54 7.71 21.91
C ALA A 145 -12.60 7.32 23.07
N GLY A 146 -11.46 8.02 23.25
CA GLY A 146 -10.48 7.74 24.30
C GLY A 146 -9.48 6.63 23.95
N GLY A 147 -9.54 6.10 22.73
CA GLY A 147 -8.58 5.12 22.23
C GLY A 147 -7.23 5.75 21.86
N TRP A 148 -6.19 4.92 21.90
CA TRP A 148 -4.82 5.29 21.54
C TRP A 148 -4.28 4.39 20.42
N LEU A 149 -4.10 4.98 19.24
CA LEU A 149 -3.53 4.30 18.09
C LEU A 149 -2.01 4.24 18.22
N GLN A 150 -1.44 3.04 18.34
CA GLN A 150 0.00 2.81 18.49
C GLN A 150 0.64 2.25 17.21
N SER A 151 -0.09 1.49 16.41
CA SER A 151 0.42 0.90 15.17
C SER A 151 -0.55 1.13 14.03
N LEU A 152 -0.01 1.54 12.88
CA LEU A 152 -0.78 1.66 11.64
C LEU A 152 -0.03 0.98 10.50
N LYS A 153 -0.71 0.06 9.82
CA LYS A 153 -0.25 -0.57 8.59
C LYS A 153 -1.20 -0.24 7.45
N LEU A 154 -0.64 0.20 6.33
CA LEU A 154 -1.36 0.55 5.12
C LEU A 154 -0.82 -0.32 3.98
N SER A 155 -1.51 -1.40 3.65
CA SER A 155 -1.16 -2.28 2.52
C SER A 155 -1.93 -1.93 1.24
N CYS A 156 -3.00 -1.14 1.35
CA CYS A 156 -3.82 -0.73 0.22
C CYS A 156 -3.18 0.43 -0.59
N PRO A 157 -3.36 0.46 -1.92
CA PRO A 157 -2.82 1.50 -2.79
C PRO A 157 -3.48 2.88 -2.54
N ILE A 158 -2.77 3.77 -1.86
CA ILE A 158 -3.25 5.14 -1.54
C ILE A 158 -3.14 6.09 -2.76
N TYR A 159 -2.56 5.64 -3.88
CA TYR A 159 -2.21 6.53 -5.00
C TYR A 159 -3.39 7.30 -5.62
N ARG A 160 -4.64 6.82 -5.51
CA ARG A 160 -5.83 7.58 -5.98
C ARG A 160 -6.62 8.28 -4.88
N CYS A 161 -6.32 8.00 -3.61
CA CYS A 161 -6.90 8.72 -2.47
C CYS A 161 -6.45 10.20 -2.45
N CYS A 162 -5.46 10.55 -3.27
CA CYS A 162 -5.02 11.93 -3.50
C CYS A 162 -6.09 12.79 -4.18
N HIS A 163 -7.19 12.22 -4.67
CA HIS A 163 -8.35 12.98 -5.13
C HIS A 163 -9.30 13.41 -4.01
N ILE A 164 -9.18 12.84 -2.81
CA ILE A 164 -9.93 13.26 -1.60
C ILE A 164 -9.38 14.58 -1.07
N PHE A 165 -8.07 14.76 -1.25
CA PHE A 165 -7.38 16.02 -1.06
C PHE A 165 -6.70 16.36 -2.38
N PRO A 166 -7.47 16.84 -3.38
CA PRO A 166 -6.92 17.20 -4.69
C PRO A 166 -5.58 17.91 -4.49
N PRO A 167 -4.53 17.63 -5.28
CA PRO A 167 -3.28 18.36 -5.17
C PRO A 167 -3.56 19.87 -5.24
N GLY A 168 -3.39 20.58 -4.12
CA GLY A 168 -3.73 22.00 -3.96
C GLY A 168 -4.90 22.29 -3.01
N VAL A 169 -5.82 21.33 -2.82
CA VAL A 169 -6.90 21.38 -1.83
C VAL A 169 -6.47 20.52 -0.64
N LEU A 170 -5.87 21.18 0.35
CA LEU A 170 -5.60 20.54 1.63
C LEU A 170 -6.94 20.11 2.25
N PRO A 171 -6.96 19.04 3.07
CA PRO A 171 -8.07 18.85 4.02
C PRO A 171 -8.31 20.17 4.75
N PRO A 172 -9.54 20.46 5.19
CA PRO A 172 -9.78 21.55 6.13
C PRO A 172 -8.71 21.49 7.23
N GLU A 173 -8.06 22.61 7.53
CA GLU A 173 -6.92 22.64 8.47
C GLU A 173 -7.25 21.99 9.82
N ARG A 174 -8.53 22.07 10.20
CA ARG A 174 -9.15 21.35 11.31
C ARG A 174 -8.93 19.84 11.25
N SER A 175 -9.28 19.19 10.14
CA SER A 175 -9.14 17.73 9.96
C SER A 175 -7.68 17.28 10.03
N MET A 176 -6.75 18.10 9.54
CA MET A 176 -5.32 17.81 9.66
C MET A 176 -4.83 17.89 11.10
N THR A 177 -5.29 18.88 11.85
CA THR A 177 -4.93 19.02 13.27
C THR A 177 -5.49 17.86 14.09
N GLU A 178 -6.73 17.46 13.83
CA GLU A 178 -7.38 16.30 14.43
C GLU A 178 -6.64 14.99 14.10
N LEU A 179 -6.23 14.79 12.84
CA LEU A 179 -5.40 13.64 12.45
C LEU A 179 -4.06 13.60 13.19
N ARG A 180 -3.35 14.74 13.27
CA ARG A 180 -2.08 14.82 14.01
C ARG A 180 -2.27 14.49 15.49
N SER A 181 -3.37 14.97 16.08
CA SER A 181 -3.75 14.65 17.46
C SER A 181 -4.02 13.15 17.63
N ALA A 182 -4.78 12.55 16.71
CA ALA A 182 -5.05 11.11 16.69
C ALA A 182 -3.79 10.25 16.57
N PHE A 183 -2.78 10.74 15.84
CA PHE A 183 -1.50 10.06 15.69
C PHE A 183 -0.47 10.39 16.77
N LYS A 184 -0.78 11.22 17.77
CA LYS A 184 0.17 11.64 18.82
C LYS A 184 0.90 10.47 19.50
N PHE A 185 0.23 9.32 19.66
CA PHE A 185 0.78 8.12 20.31
C PHE A 185 1.27 7.04 19.33
N LEU A 186 1.22 7.32 18.03
CA LEU A 186 1.62 6.38 16.98
C LEU A 186 3.12 6.08 17.08
N ARG A 187 3.47 4.80 17.21
CA ARG A 187 4.85 4.31 17.37
C ARG A 187 5.34 3.53 16.15
N VAL A 188 4.43 2.83 15.47
CA VAL A 188 4.76 1.97 14.33
C VAL A 188 3.93 2.42 13.14
N VAL A 189 4.60 2.67 12.03
CA VAL A 189 3.96 2.93 10.73
C VAL A 189 4.56 2.00 9.70
N GLU A 190 3.72 1.24 9.03
CA GLU A 190 4.08 0.41 7.88
C GLU A 190 3.24 0.85 6.67
N VAL A 191 3.88 1.26 5.57
CA VAL A 191 3.21 1.66 4.34
C VAL A 191 3.69 0.75 3.22
N GLY A 192 2.88 -0.24 2.88
CA GLY A 192 3.20 -1.38 2.03
C GLY A 192 3.13 -1.11 0.52
N THR A 193 2.37 -0.12 0.08
CA THR A 193 2.26 0.23 -1.34
C THR A 193 2.43 1.73 -1.57
N PRO A 194 2.94 2.12 -2.74
CA PRO A 194 3.10 3.52 -3.10
C PRO A 194 1.79 4.26 -3.15
N GLY A 195 1.70 5.32 -2.36
CA GLY A 195 0.80 6.44 -2.62
C GLY A 195 1.61 7.71 -2.59
N TYR A 196 1.16 8.74 -3.31
CA TYR A 196 1.77 10.06 -3.23
C TYR A 196 1.92 10.47 -1.76
N PHE A 197 3.00 11.21 -1.47
CA PHE A 197 3.12 11.98 -0.23
C PHE A 197 1.97 13.00 -0.17
N CYS A 198 0.85 12.56 0.39
CA CYS A 198 -0.32 13.37 0.63
C CYS A 198 -0.27 13.92 2.07
N ALA A 199 -1.19 14.82 2.37
CA ALA A 199 -1.30 15.41 3.70
C ALA A 199 -1.45 14.33 4.80
N TYR A 200 -2.10 13.21 4.50
CA TYR A 200 -2.26 12.09 5.42
C TYR A 200 -0.92 11.46 5.85
N THR A 201 -0.04 11.14 4.89
CA THR A 201 1.31 10.61 5.17
C THR A 201 2.12 11.60 6.03
N LEU A 202 1.99 12.91 5.76
CA LEU A 202 2.62 13.94 6.60
C LEU A 202 2.03 13.99 8.01
N ALA A 203 0.72 13.78 8.18
CA ALA A 203 0.09 13.70 9.49
C ALA A 203 0.62 12.51 10.30
N LEU A 204 0.68 11.31 9.69
CA LEU A 204 1.25 10.12 10.31
C LEU A 204 2.66 10.37 10.83
N LEU A 205 3.47 10.97 9.97
CA LEU A 205 4.89 11.17 10.19
C LEU A 205 5.18 12.37 11.10
N SER A 206 4.17 13.17 11.44
CA SER A 206 4.28 14.24 12.43
C SER A 206 4.22 13.76 13.88
N SER A 207 3.93 12.48 14.10
CA SER A 207 3.92 11.91 15.45
C SER A 207 5.32 11.93 16.06
N ARG A 208 5.44 12.62 17.20
CA ARG A 208 6.66 12.63 18.03
C ARG A 208 6.91 11.31 18.75
N SER A 209 5.96 10.38 18.70
CA SER A 209 6.06 9.07 19.35
C SER A 209 6.57 7.98 18.42
N LEU A 210 6.82 8.29 17.13
CA LEU A 210 7.25 7.31 16.15
C LEU A 210 8.58 6.69 16.53
N ARG A 211 8.62 5.35 16.45
CA ARG A 211 9.81 4.55 16.74
C ARG A 211 10.21 3.68 15.55
N HIS A 212 9.22 3.18 14.82
CA HIS A 212 9.41 2.26 13.70
C HIS A 212 8.69 2.79 12.47
N VAL A 213 9.43 2.96 11.38
CA VAL A 213 8.88 3.32 10.08
C VAL A 213 9.34 2.28 9.07
N ARG A 214 8.38 1.60 8.46
CA ARG A 214 8.60 0.61 7.40
C ARG A 214 7.92 1.06 6.12
N THR A 215 8.67 1.11 5.04
CA THR A 215 8.14 1.31 3.69
C THR A 215 8.29 0.00 2.94
N GLY A 216 7.17 -0.59 2.51
CA GLY A 216 7.15 -1.85 1.77
C GLY A 216 7.38 -1.67 0.26
N PRO A 217 7.26 -2.78 -0.50
CA PRO A 217 7.63 -2.83 -1.91
C PRO A 217 6.93 -1.81 -2.80
N GLY A 218 7.70 -1.27 -3.73
CA GLY A 218 7.18 -0.52 -4.86
C GLY A 218 6.87 0.93 -4.57
N TRP A 219 7.43 1.60 -3.55
CA TRP A 219 7.50 3.08 -3.55
C TRP A 219 8.28 3.54 -4.80
N PRO A 220 7.63 4.08 -5.87
CA PRO A 220 8.39 4.72 -6.92
C PRO A 220 8.70 6.10 -6.38
N TRP A 221 9.95 6.33 -6.03
CA TRP A 221 10.38 7.70 -5.89
C TRP A 221 10.69 8.34 -7.26
N GLU A 222 10.88 7.50 -8.29
CA GLU A 222 11.36 7.90 -9.62
C GLU A 222 10.30 8.32 -10.65
N SER A 223 9.02 7.94 -10.56
CA SER A 223 8.12 8.19 -11.68
C SER A 223 6.64 8.18 -11.34
N VAL A 224 6.14 9.34 -10.93
CA VAL A 224 4.77 9.71 -11.25
C VAL A 224 4.81 10.64 -12.46
N HIS A 225 4.46 10.08 -13.63
CA HIS A 225 3.89 10.89 -14.69
C HIS A 225 2.58 11.49 -14.17
N THR A 226 2.63 12.76 -13.82
CA THR A 226 1.44 13.52 -13.48
C THR A 226 0.63 13.70 -14.76
N ARG A 227 -0.39 12.85 -14.96
CA ARG A 227 -1.51 13.20 -15.83
C ARG A 227 -2.30 14.42 -15.32
N CYS A 228 -2.06 14.87 -14.08
CA CYS A 228 -2.54 16.16 -13.59
C CYS A 228 -1.43 17.20 -13.77
N GLY A 229 -1.52 18.05 -14.80
CA GLY A 229 -0.53 19.09 -15.15
C GLY A 229 -0.31 20.19 -14.11
N GLN A 230 0.14 19.84 -12.90
CA GLN A 230 0.57 20.78 -11.86
C GLN A 230 2.08 20.74 -11.65
N PRO A 231 2.69 21.91 -11.33
CA PRO A 231 4.13 22.08 -11.38
C PRO A 231 4.89 21.31 -10.29
N VAL A 232 6.07 20.82 -10.70
CA VAL A 232 7.03 19.97 -9.98
C VAL A 232 7.56 20.59 -8.67
N CYS A 233 7.43 21.91 -8.50
CA CYS A 233 8.04 22.71 -7.44
C CYS A 233 7.51 22.49 -6.00
N ASN A 234 6.42 21.73 -5.80
CA ASN A 234 5.92 21.39 -4.46
C ASN A 234 6.43 20.06 -3.89
N ARG A 235 7.15 19.26 -4.69
CA ARG A 235 7.62 17.92 -4.29
C ARG A 235 8.77 18.00 -3.28
N GLU A 236 9.82 18.75 -3.59
CA GLU A 236 11.00 18.91 -2.72
C GLU A 236 10.66 19.61 -1.39
N ARG A 237 9.78 20.62 -1.42
CA ARG A 237 9.34 21.32 -0.20
C ARG A 237 8.56 20.42 0.76
N ARG A 238 7.64 19.59 0.24
CA ARG A 238 6.88 18.62 1.07
C ARG A 238 7.78 17.50 1.60
N ARG A 239 8.78 17.08 0.82
CA ARG A 239 9.80 16.08 1.20
C ARG A 239 10.77 16.59 2.26
N ALA A 240 11.32 17.79 2.10
CA ALA A 240 12.15 18.45 3.11
C ALA A 240 11.36 18.68 4.41
N ARG A 241 10.05 18.98 4.31
CA ARG A 241 9.16 19.08 5.48
C ARG A 241 8.93 17.73 6.15
N TRP A 242 8.68 16.65 5.39
CA TRP A 242 8.59 15.29 5.93
C TRP A 242 9.82 14.95 6.76
N LEU A 243 10.99 15.15 6.16
CA LEU A 243 12.25 14.69 6.74
C LEU A 243 12.65 15.47 8.00
N ARG A 244 12.38 16.79 8.06
CA ARG A 244 12.56 17.58 9.29
C ARG A 244 11.61 17.21 10.43
N THR A 245 10.45 16.63 10.13
CA THR A 245 9.42 16.34 11.15
C THR A 245 9.68 15.01 11.87
N VAL A 246 10.33 14.05 11.21
CA VAL A 246 10.58 12.68 11.69
C VAL A 246 11.91 12.54 12.46
N GLU A 247 12.78 13.53 12.38
CA GLU A 247 14.23 13.48 12.67
C GLU A 247 14.65 13.01 14.10
N PRO A 248 14.02 13.38 15.23
CA PRO A 248 14.62 13.07 16.54
C PRO A 248 14.25 11.72 17.17
N THR A 249 13.29 10.96 16.62
CA THR A 249 12.62 9.87 17.40
C THR A 249 12.70 8.48 16.80
N VAL A 250 12.98 8.35 15.50
CA VAL A 250 13.02 7.04 14.83
C VAL A 250 14.16 6.18 15.37
N ARG A 251 13.79 4.99 15.86
CA ARG A 251 14.71 3.96 16.36
C ARG A 251 14.97 2.89 15.30
N SER A 252 14.05 2.66 14.38
CA SER A 252 14.19 1.67 13.34
C SER A 252 13.68 2.22 12.01
N LEU A 253 14.56 2.21 11.01
CA LEU A 253 14.28 2.57 9.64
C LEU A 253 14.40 1.31 8.78
N ARG A 254 13.33 0.97 8.05
CA ARG A 254 13.34 -0.16 7.11
C ARG A 254 12.83 0.29 5.74
N ILE A 255 13.69 0.16 4.74
CA ILE A 255 13.47 0.48 3.34
C ILE A 255 13.63 -0.82 2.54
N GLU A 256 12.53 -1.34 1.97
CA GLU A 256 12.53 -2.63 1.26
C GLU A 256 11.92 -2.50 -0.14
N ASP A 257 12.52 -3.15 -1.14
CA ASP A 257 11.94 -3.39 -2.47
C ASP A 257 11.50 -2.11 -3.22
N ASN A 258 12.35 -1.07 -3.18
CA ASN A 258 12.02 0.25 -3.74
C ASN A 258 12.93 0.67 -4.89
N THR A 259 12.35 1.41 -5.85
CA THR A 259 13.09 2.26 -6.78
C THR A 259 13.20 3.66 -6.21
N ILE A 260 14.40 4.03 -5.76
CA ILE A 260 14.69 5.31 -5.10
C ILE A 260 15.76 6.08 -5.87
N LEU A 261 15.56 7.40 -6.07
CA LEU A 261 16.63 8.24 -6.62
C LEU A 261 17.76 8.34 -5.61
N GLN A 262 18.99 8.40 -6.11
CA GLN A 262 20.19 8.63 -5.29
C GLN A 262 20.04 9.83 -4.35
N THR A 263 19.53 10.94 -4.87
CA THR A 263 19.35 12.18 -4.10
C THR A 263 18.38 12.00 -2.94
N GLU A 264 17.35 11.17 -3.11
CA GLU A 264 16.33 10.91 -2.09
C GLU A 264 16.84 9.97 -1.02
N LEU A 265 17.52 8.89 -1.43
CA LEU A 265 18.16 7.97 -0.50
C LEU A 265 19.21 8.73 0.33
N GLY A 266 20.03 9.57 -0.31
CA GLY A 266 21.05 10.37 0.37
C GLY A 266 20.46 11.34 1.39
N GLN A 267 19.33 11.97 1.07
CA GLN A 267 18.60 12.81 2.01
C GLN A 267 18.07 12.00 3.20
N ILE A 268 17.36 10.88 2.97
CA ILE A 268 16.83 10.01 4.03
C ILE A 268 17.96 9.56 4.98
N LEU A 269 19.07 9.08 4.41
CA LEU A 269 20.23 8.62 5.17
C LEU A 269 20.92 9.76 5.93
N SER A 270 21.00 10.95 5.34
CA SER A 270 21.58 12.14 5.99
C SER A 270 20.78 12.59 7.21
N MET A 271 19.52 12.19 7.32
CA MET A 271 18.61 12.55 8.41
C MET A 271 18.37 11.40 9.40
N LEU A 272 19.19 10.35 9.35
CA LEU A 272 19.20 9.31 10.35
C LEU A 272 19.43 9.89 11.74
N SER A 273 18.47 9.63 12.64
CA SER A 273 18.56 10.03 14.04
C SER A 273 19.82 9.43 14.69
N PRO A 274 20.51 10.15 15.60
CA PRO A 274 21.55 9.59 16.44
C PRO A 274 21.02 8.51 17.40
N ARG A 275 19.70 8.38 17.55
CA ARG A 275 19.01 7.35 18.34
C ARG A 275 18.55 6.15 17.51
N CYS A 276 18.77 6.17 16.19
CA CYS A 276 18.47 5.03 15.33
C CYS A 276 19.31 3.81 15.77
N LYS A 277 18.63 2.70 16.04
CA LYS A 277 19.20 1.42 16.48
C LYS A 277 19.18 0.36 15.39
N ASP A 278 18.30 0.48 14.41
CA ASP A 278 18.10 -0.53 13.38
C ASP A 278 17.92 0.16 12.03
N ILE A 279 18.80 -0.13 11.09
CA ILE A 279 18.73 0.35 9.70
C ILE A 279 18.66 -0.89 8.83
N TRP A 280 17.58 -1.01 8.06
CA TRP A 280 17.34 -2.12 7.15
C TRP A 280 17.14 -1.57 5.75
N ILE A 281 18.02 -1.95 4.83
CA ILE A 281 17.99 -1.53 3.44
C ILE A 281 18.02 -2.80 2.61
N SER A 282 16.90 -3.17 1.99
CA SER A 282 16.83 -4.38 1.18
C SER A 282 16.23 -4.14 -0.20
N SER A 283 16.74 -4.87 -1.20
CA SER A 283 16.17 -4.92 -2.55
C SER A 283 16.00 -3.54 -3.22
N LEU A 284 16.94 -2.62 -2.98
CA LEU A 284 16.90 -1.31 -3.61
C LEU A 284 17.43 -1.37 -5.04
N LYS A 285 16.62 -0.92 -5.99
CA LYS A 285 17.02 -0.75 -7.38
C LYS A 285 17.18 0.73 -7.67
N SER A 286 18.37 1.17 -8.04
CA SER A 286 18.55 2.53 -8.53
C SER A 286 19.47 2.50 -9.76
N PRO A 287 18.93 2.76 -10.97
CA PRO A 287 19.69 2.65 -12.21
C PRO A 287 20.91 3.58 -12.25
N SER A 288 20.83 4.73 -11.56
CA SER A 288 21.80 5.80 -11.57
C SER A 288 22.47 6.06 -10.22
N CYS A 289 22.15 5.30 -9.16
CA CYS A 289 22.69 5.59 -7.83
C CYS A 289 24.16 5.27 -7.74
N ASN A 290 24.96 6.28 -7.44
CA ASN A 290 26.29 6.07 -6.90
C ASN A 290 26.19 5.61 -5.43
N TRP A 291 26.29 4.30 -5.20
CA TRP A 291 26.25 3.73 -3.86
C TRP A 291 27.36 4.28 -2.96
N SER A 292 28.54 4.61 -3.50
CA SER A 292 29.66 5.12 -2.68
C SER A 292 29.27 6.36 -1.86
N GLU A 293 28.49 7.27 -2.44
CA GLU A 293 28.00 8.46 -1.72
C GLU A 293 27.02 8.07 -0.61
N MET A 294 26.09 7.15 -0.88
CA MET A 294 25.10 6.69 0.09
C MET A 294 25.75 5.96 1.27
N ILE A 295 26.74 5.14 0.96
CA ILE A 295 27.55 4.40 1.91
C ILE A 295 28.34 5.36 2.78
N GLU A 296 28.89 6.42 2.20
CA GLU A 296 29.64 7.41 2.97
C GLU A 296 28.73 8.27 3.87
N ILE A 297 27.51 8.55 3.43
CA ILE A 297 26.49 9.15 4.31
C ILE A 297 26.18 8.21 5.49
N LEU A 298 25.99 6.91 5.24
CA LEU A 298 25.73 5.90 6.27
C LEU A 298 26.89 5.76 7.25
N ARG A 299 28.12 5.64 6.75
CA ARG A 299 29.35 5.57 7.55
C ARG A 299 29.49 6.80 8.43
N ARG A 300 29.36 8.00 7.87
CA ARG A 300 29.41 9.26 8.65
C ARG A 300 28.32 9.36 9.71
N LYS A 301 27.09 8.90 9.43
CA LYS A 301 25.93 9.06 10.34
C LYS A 301 25.80 7.95 11.37
N ALA A 302 26.18 6.73 11.03
CA ALA A 302 25.93 5.53 11.82
C ALA A 302 27.17 4.67 12.07
N GLY A 303 28.28 4.87 11.35
CA GLY A 303 29.46 4.00 11.38
C GLY A 303 30.01 3.74 12.78
N SER A 304 30.28 4.79 13.57
CA SER A 304 30.76 4.62 14.95
C SER A 304 29.77 3.89 15.87
N ARG A 305 28.46 4.01 15.60
CA ARG A 305 27.41 3.29 16.34
C ARG A 305 27.30 1.84 15.88
N ILE A 306 27.55 1.57 14.61
CA ILE A 306 27.61 0.21 14.04
C ILE A 306 28.82 -0.52 14.62
N ALA A 307 30.00 0.11 14.61
CA ALA A 307 31.23 -0.42 15.19
C ALA A 307 31.08 -0.78 16.68
N SER A 308 30.37 0.06 17.44
CA SER A 308 30.12 -0.18 18.87
C SER A 308 28.90 -1.07 19.18
N GLY A 309 28.26 -1.65 18.17
CA GLY A 309 27.06 -2.50 18.32
C GLY A 309 25.80 -1.75 18.78
N LYS A 310 25.82 -0.42 18.83
CA LYS A 310 24.68 0.44 19.24
C LYS A 310 23.65 0.62 18.13
N CYS A 311 24.03 0.35 16.88
CA CYS A 311 23.16 0.37 15.71
C CYS A 311 23.39 -0.88 14.86
N ARG A 312 22.33 -1.61 14.56
CA ARG A 312 22.35 -2.73 13.61
C ARG A 312 22.08 -2.21 12.22
N LEU A 313 22.95 -2.57 11.29
CA LEU A 313 22.77 -2.29 9.88
C LEU A 313 22.58 -3.62 9.15
N HIS A 314 21.48 -3.72 8.41
CA HIS A 314 21.25 -4.80 7.46
C HIS A 314 21.12 -4.19 6.07
N VAL A 315 21.98 -4.63 5.16
CA VAL A 315 21.95 -4.24 3.76
C VAL A 315 21.87 -5.52 2.93
N SER A 316 20.94 -5.60 1.99
CA SER A 316 20.83 -6.73 1.07
C SER A 316 20.17 -6.33 -0.24
N GLY A 317 20.37 -7.10 -1.30
CA GLY A 317 19.68 -6.91 -2.58
C GLY A 317 19.88 -5.53 -3.24
N LEU A 318 21.01 -4.84 -3.00
CA LEU A 318 21.34 -3.62 -3.72
C LEU A 318 21.55 -3.92 -5.21
N LYS A 319 20.99 -3.09 -6.11
CA LYS A 319 21.12 -3.22 -7.57
C LYS A 319 21.43 -1.87 -8.22
N GLY A 320 22.32 -1.88 -9.22
CA GLY A 320 22.76 -0.70 -9.96
C GLY A 320 23.99 -0.03 -9.31
N GLY A 321 24.55 0.99 -9.94
CA GLY A 321 25.65 1.76 -9.34
C GLY A 321 26.92 0.98 -9.04
N GLY A 322 27.26 -0.01 -9.88
CA GLY A 322 28.40 -0.91 -9.69
C GLY A 322 28.12 -2.15 -8.81
N PHE A 323 26.95 -2.27 -8.19
CA PHE A 323 26.54 -3.54 -7.56
C PHE A 323 25.90 -4.47 -8.60
N PRO A 324 26.41 -5.70 -8.77
CA PRO A 324 25.79 -6.68 -9.66
C PRO A 324 24.39 -7.05 -9.15
N GLU A 325 23.50 -7.44 -10.06
CA GLU A 325 22.20 -7.97 -9.67
C GLU A 325 22.42 -9.30 -8.93
N ARG A 326 21.90 -9.41 -7.70
CA ARG A 326 21.97 -10.67 -6.96
C ARG A 326 21.38 -11.80 -7.82
N PRO A 327 22.12 -12.90 -8.03
CA PRO A 327 21.64 -14.03 -8.82
C PRO A 327 20.30 -14.53 -8.28
N ARG A 328 19.34 -14.77 -9.18
CA ARG A 328 18.06 -15.38 -8.76
C ARG A 328 18.28 -16.88 -8.63
N PRO A 329 17.81 -17.52 -7.54
CA PRO A 329 17.89 -18.97 -7.44
C PRO A 329 17.19 -19.59 -8.67
N PRO A 330 17.80 -20.59 -9.33
CA PRO A 330 17.19 -21.25 -10.47
C PRO A 330 15.83 -21.83 -10.06
N GLN A 331 14.85 -21.77 -10.98
CA GLN A 331 13.51 -22.31 -10.72
C GLN A 331 13.46 -23.85 -10.68
N ARG A 332 14.58 -24.52 -10.95
CA ARG A 332 14.76 -25.99 -10.93
C ARG A 332 15.90 -26.36 -9.97
N SER A 333 15.93 -27.62 -9.55
CA SER A 333 16.87 -28.19 -8.56
C SER A 333 18.36 -28.10 -8.91
N ASP A 334 18.68 -27.65 -10.12
CA ASP A 334 20.05 -27.63 -10.61
C ASP A 334 20.62 -26.24 -10.30
N ILE A 335 21.07 -26.08 -9.05
CA ILE A 335 21.98 -25.01 -8.67
C ILE A 335 23.30 -25.32 -9.39
N ASP A 336 23.67 -24.54 -10.39
CA ASP A 336 24.95 -24.70 -11.08
C ASP A 336 26.08 -23.99 -10.32
N GLU A 337 27.32 -24.42 -10.57
CA GLU A 337 28.52 -23.85 -9.95
C GLU A 337 28.66 -22.35 -10.25
N ASP A 338 28.09 -21.88 -11.37
CA ASP A 338 28.10 -20.47 -11.75
C ASP A 338 27.18 -19.63 -10.85
N TYR A 339 25.98 -20.10 -10.50
CA TYR A 339 25.12 -19.46 -9.51
C TYR A 339 25.81 -19.32 -8.15
N GLU A 340 26.46 -20.39 -7.67
CA GLU A 340 27.18 -20.36 -6.39
C GLU A 340 28.35 -19.37 -6.42
N ARG A 341 29.09 -19.32 -7.53
CA ARG A 341 30.20 -18.37 -7.73
C ARG A 341 29.72 -16.93 -7.73
N GLU A 342 28.68 -16.61 -8.48
CA GLU A 342 28.12 -15.26 -8.53
C GLU A 342 27.54 -14.83 -7.18
N LEU A 343 26.88 -15.74 -6.46
CA LEU A 343 26.34 -15.49 -5.12
C LEU A 343 27.47 -15.24 -4.12
N ALA A 344 28.55 -16.02 -4.18
CA ALA A 344 29.73 -15.83 -3.34
C ALA A 344 30.43 -14.49 -3.60
N GLU A 345 30.55 -14.07 -4.87
CA GLU A 345 31.08 -12.76 -5.24
C GLU A 345 30.20 -11.63 -4.68
N TYR A 346 28.89 -11.74 -4.85
CA TYR A 346 27.92 -10.79 -4.32
C TYR A 346 28.03 -10.67 -2.79
N ASP A 347 28.02 -11.79 -2.08
CA ASP A 347 28.12 -11.83 -0.61
C ASP A 347 29.50 -11.36 -0.12
N GLY A 348 30.55 -11.54 -0.91
CA GLY A 348 31.89 -10.98 -0.67
C GLY A 348 31.87 -9.45 -0.69
N LYS A 349 31.33 -8.84 -1.75
CA LYS A 349 31.17 -7.38 -1.85
C LYS A 349 30.28 -6.83 -0.73
N MET A 350 29.20 -7.52 -0.39
CA MET A 350 28.31 -7.09 0.70
C MET A 350 28.99 -7.14 2.07
N ARG A 351 29.88 -8.11 2.33
CA ARG A 351 30.67 -8.15 3.57
C ARG A 351 31.65 -6.99 3.67
N GLN A 352 32.45 -6.78 2.62
CA GLN A 352 33.42 -5.68 2.59
C GLN A 352 32.73 -4.30 2.76
N LEU A 353 31.53 -4.14 2.18
CA LEU A 353 30.71 -2.94 2.36
C LEU A 353 30.41 -2.68 3.85
N LEU A 354 29.96 -3.71 4.55
CA LEU A 354 29.57 -3.61 5.96
C LEU A 354 30.79 -3.31 6.84
N ASP A 355 31.94 -3.91 6.53
CA ASP A 355 33.20 -3.64 7.21
C ASP A 355 33.68 -2.21 7.00
N TYR A 356 33.58 -1.69 5.77
CA TYR A 356 33.88 -0.29 5.46
C TYR A 356 32.98 0.69 6.25
N ILE A 357 31.67 0.43 6.30
CA ILE A 357 30.72 1.27 7.05
C ILE A 357 31.01 1.23 8.55
N ALA A 358 31.38 0.05 9.08
CA ALA A 358 31.80 -0.11 10.47
C ALA A 358 33.16 0.55 10.77
N GLY A 359 33.92 0.94 9.75
CA GLY A 359 35.25 1.53 9.91
C GLY A 359 36.32 0.50 10.27
N ASN A 360 36.07 -0.79 10.01
CA ASN A 360 37.02 -1.88 10.21
C ASN A 360 38.07 -1.95 9.09
N ASP A 361 37.75 -1.37 7.92
CA ASP A 361 38.64 -1.30 6.78
C ASP A 361 38.83 0.17 6.35
N VAL A 362 40.08 0.58 6.20
CA VAL A 362 40.49 1.97 5.90
C VAL A 362 41.00 2.10 4.46
N GLU A 363 41.24 0.99 3.77
CA GLU A 363 41.57 1.06 2.35
C GLU A 363 40.34 1.56 1.58
N LYS A 364 40.57 2.50 0.65
CA LYS A 364 39.51 3.10 -0.15
C LYS A 364 38.81 1.98 -0.92
N TRP A 365 37.62 1.64 -0.44
CA TRP A 365 36.77 0.58 -0.97
C TRP A 365 36.39 0.78 -2.47
N TRP A 366 36.72 1.93 -3.05
CA TRP A 366 36.43 2.31 -4.43
C TRP A 366 37.62 3.06 -5.07
N SER A 367 38.30 2.41 -6.01
CA SER A 367 39.22 3.00 -6.99
C SER A 367 38.75 2.62 -8.40
N GLY A 368 37.48 2.93 -8.71
CA GLY A 368 36.81 2.61 -9.98
C GLY A 368 36.13 3.83 -10.55
#